data_AF-A0A2N8ZCC5-F1
#
_entry.id   AF-A0A2N8ZCC5-F1
#
_cell.length_a   1.000
_cell.length_b   1.000
_cell.length_c   1.000
_cell.angle_alpha   90.00
_cell.angle_beta   90.00
_cell.angle_gamma   90.00
#
_symmetry.space_group_name_H-M   'P 1'
#
loop_
_entity.id
_entity.type
_entity.pdbx_description
1 polymer ?
#
loop_
_entity_poly.entity_id
_entity_poly.type
_entity_poly.pdbx_seq_one_letter_code
_entity_poly.pdbx_strand_id
1 'polypeptide(L)'
;MSQHPYLEEMQIDQWIIHRPDNLVYGKDTRVISLSDDCLLLLVASGIPVGNDVEFFAKVAKSFGVALSQAQFIQASALDNVEVNDSTEWIWLTGMPEAAIQAVKQRWPDKKILSSLPLNQINDNNIERRALWQQIKSYE
;
A
#
# COMPACT_ATOMS: atom_id res chain seq x y z
N MET A 1 -6.01 4.62 -62.45
CA MET A 1 -6.71 3.46 -61.86
C MET A 1 -7.03 3.83 -60.43
N SER A 2 -8.30 4.19 -60.18
CA SER A 2 -8.81 4.70 -58.92
C SER A 2 -9.94 3.79 -58.46
N GLN A 3 -9.82 3.05 -57.35
CA GLN A 3 -10.94 2.42 -56.61
C GLN A 3 -10.45 1.99 -55.21
N HIS A 4 -11.20 2.02 -54.11
CA HIS A 4 -12.20 2.90 -53.47
C HIS A 4 -12.33 2.28 -52.03
N PRO A 5 -12.63 3.06 -50.98
CA PRO A 5 -12.53 2.67 -49.57
C PRO A 5 -13.83 2.00 -49.05
N TYR A 6 -13.72 0.93 -48.25
CA TYR A 6 -14.78 0.33 -47.40
C TYR A 6 -14.17 -0.91 -46.71
N LEU A 7 -13.95 -0.98 -45.40
CA LEU A 7 -14.97 -1.36 -44.42
C LEU A 7 -14.57 -0.82 -43.03
N GLU A 8 -15.10 0.36 -42.74
CA GLU A 8 -15.46 0.80 -41.39
C GLU A 8 -16.61 -0.08 -40.88
N GLU A 9 -16.38 -1.34 -40.55
CA GLU A 9 -17.44 -2.18 -39.98
C GLU A 9 -16.87 -3.18 -38.98
N MET A 10 -16.32 -2.68 -37.87
CA MET A 10 -16.57 -3.28 -36.56
C MET A 10 -16.40 -2.18 -35.52
N GLN A 11 -17.53 -1.55 -35.15
CA GLN A 11 -17.71 -0.67 -34.00
C GLN A 11 -17.39 -1.40 -32.69
N ILE A 12 -16.15 -1.83 -32.48
CA ILE A 12 -15.68 -2.25 -31.18
C ILE A 12 -15.19 -0.97 -30.52
N ASP A 13 -16.17 -0.22 -30.02
CA ASP A 13 -15.98 0.68 -28.90
C ASP A 13 -15.23 -0.14 -27.85
N GLN A 14 -13.94 0.13 -27.69
CA GLN A 14 -13.23 -0.35 -26.51
C GLN A 14 -13.91 0.35 -25.35
N TRP A 15 -14.81 -0.37 -24.69
CA TRP A 15 -15.33 0.00 -23.39
C TRP A 15 -14.15 -0.03 -22.42
N ILE A 16 -13.40 1.07 -22.38
CA ILE A 16 -12.53 1.38 -21.27
C ILE A 16 -13.48 1.45 -20.08
N ILE A 17 -13.34 0.49 -19.17
CA ILE A 17 -14.05 0.51 -17.90
C ILE A 17 -13.48 1.68 -17.10
N HIS A 18 -13.94 2.89 -17.42
CA HIS A 18 -13.87 4.02 -16.53
C HIS A 18 -14.72 3.65 -15.34
N ARG A 19 -14.10 3.25 -14.23
CA ARG A 19 -14.78 3.09 -12.95
C ARG A 19 -15.26 4.48 -12.51
N PRO A 20 -16.56 4.81 -12.61
CA PRO A 20 -17.06 6.13 -12.32
C PRO A 20 -17.79 6.07 -10.98
N ASP A 21 -17.04 6.25 -9.90
CA ASP A 21 -17.50 6.53 -8.52
C ASP A 21 -16.20 6.47 -7.69
N ASN A 22 -15.38 7.51 -7.65
CA ASN A 22 -15.63 8.68 -6.84
C ASN A 22 -14.87 9.88 -7.43
N LEU A 23 -15.58 10.72 -8.17
CA LEU A 23 -15.20 12.11 -8.31
C LEU A 23 -15.38 12.78 -6.94
N VAL A 24 -14.28 12.98 -6.22
CA VAL A 24 -14.16 14.19 -5.40
C VAL A 24 -13.17 15.09 -6.10
N TYR A 25 -13.74 16.06 -6.82
CA TYR A 25 -13.04 17.21 -7.35
C TYR A 25 -12.48 17.99 -6.15
N GLY A 26 -11.16 18.06 -6.07
CA GLY A 26 -10.43 18.50 -4.88
C GLY A 26 -9.65 17.32 -4.34
N LYS A 27 -8.38 17.23 -4.73
CA LYS A 27 -7.37 16.47 -3.97
C LYS A 27 -7.45 17.07 -2.57
N ASP A 28 -8.21 16.43 -1.68
CA ASP A 28 -8.37 16.87 -0.30
C ASP A 28 -6.98 16.71 0.31
N THR A 29 -6.22 17.80 0.25
CA THR A 29 -4.91 17.98 0.88
C THR A 29 -5.11 18.12 2.39
N ARG A 30 -6.03 17.34 2.96
CA ARG A 30 -6.09 17.18 4.40
C ARG A 30 -4.98 16.23 4.75
N VAL A 31 -4.06 16.78 5.52
CA VAL A 31 -3.06 15.99 6.21
C VAL A 31 -3.79 14.93 7.01
N ILE A 32 -3.41 13.67 6.80
CA ILE A 32 -3.87 12.54 7.59
C ILE A 32 -2.93 12.44 8.78
N SER A 33 -3.40 12.92 9.93
CA SER A 33 -2.72 12.73 11.20
C SER A 33 -3.01 11.33 11.72
N LEU A 34 -1.96 10.59 12.09
CA LEU A 34 -2.10 9.29 12.74
C LEU A 34 -2.52 9.46 14.21
N SER A 35 -3.06 8.42 14.82
CA SER A 35 -3.25 8.39 16.28
C SER A 35 -1.91 8.53 17.00
N ASP A 36 -1.92 9.19 18.15
CA ASP A 36 -0.71 9.47 18.94
C ASP A 36 0.01 8.19 19.41
N ASP A 37 -0.74 7.11 19.60
CA ASP A 37 -0.24 5.77 19.99
C ASP A 37 0.01 4.84 18.79
N CYS A 38 0.03 5.37 17.57
CA CYS A 38 0.27 4.58 16.37
C CYS A 38 1.75 4.20 16.27
N LEU A 39 2.08 2.93 16.46
CA LEU A 39 3.43 2.38 16.37
C LEU A 39 3.74 1.79 14.98
N LEU A 40 2.73 1.28 14.27
CA LEU A 40 2.88 0.62 12.97
C LEU A 40 1.91 1.20 11.93
N LEU A 41 2.45 1.72 10.84
CA LEU A 41 1.67 2.18 9.69
C LEU A 41 1.76 1.17 8.54
N LEU A 42 0.63 0.60 8.15
CA LEU A 42 0.51 -0.22 6.95
C LEU A 42 0.08 0.63 5.75
N VAL A 43 0.83 0.53 4.67
CA VAL A 43 0.53 1.18 3.39
C VAL A 43 0.33 0.11 2.32
N ALA A 44 -0.87 0.06 1.74
CA ALA A 44 -1.19 -0.88 0.67
C ALA A 44 -2.12 -0.26 -0.38
N SER A 45 -2.10 -0.78 -1.60
CA SER A 45 -3.01 -0.33 -2.67
C SER A 45 -4.46 -0.75 -2.43
N GLY A 46 -4.67 -1.91 -1.81
CA GLY A 46 -5.99 -2.45 -1.47
C GLY A 46 -6.26 -2.42 0.03
N ILE A 47 -7.53 -2.34 0.41
CA ILE A 47 -7.94 -2.48 1.82
C ILE A 47 -7.75 -3.95 2.20
N PRO A 48 -6.98 -4.27 3.25
CA PRO A 48 -6.85 -5.65 3.72
C PRO A 48 -8.21 -6.14 4.22
N VAL A 49 -8.62 -7.33 3.79
CA VAL A 49 -9.90 -7.95 4.20
C VAL A 49 -9.69 -9.40 4.59
N GLY A 50 -10.50 -9.89 5.55
CA GLY A 50 -10.48 -11.27 6.01
C GLY A 50 -9.08 -11.72 6.43
N ASN A 51 -8.57 -12.72 5.73
CA ASN A 51 -7.31 -13.38 6.07
C ASN A 51 -6.07 -12.46 5.91
N ASP A 52 -6.12 -11.41 5.08
CA ASP A 52 -5.05 -10.41 5.00
C ASP A 52 -4.94 -9.58 6.30
N VAL A 53 -6.08 -9.30 6.94
CA VAL A 53 -6.14 -8.61 8.24
C VAL A 53 -5.58 -9.50 9.34
N GLU A 54 -5.91 -10.79 9.32
CA GLU A 54 -5.37 -11.75 10.27
C GLU A 54 -3.85 -11.90 10.13
N PHE A 55 -3.36 -11.96 8.89
CA PHE A 55 -1.92 -11.98 8.63
C PHE A 55 -1.24 -10.69 9.10
N PHE A 56 -1.81 -9.53 8.80
CA PHE A 56 -1.33 -8.24 9.29
C PHE A 56 -1.27 -8.22 10.83
N ALA A 57 -2.33 -8.66 11.51
CA ALA A 57 -2.37 -8.71 12.97
C ALA A 57 -1.31 -9.66 13.56
N LYS A 58 -1.03 -10.79 12.90
CA LYS A 58 0.07 -11.70 13.30
C LYS A 58 1.43 -11.04 13.14
N VAL A 59 1.65 -10.33 12.04
CA VAL A 59 2.89 -9.60 11.78
C VAL A 59 3.03 -8.44 12.77
N ALA A 60 1.98 -7.65 13.01
CA ALA A 60 1.93 -6.59 14.03
C ALA A 60 2.37 -7.10 15.42
N LYS A 61 1.78 -8.22 15.87
CA LYS A 61 2.13 -8.86 17.15
C LYS A 61 3.59 -9.30 17.23
N SER A 62 4.20 -9.61 16.10
CA SER A 62 5.60 -10.03 16.04
C SER A 62 6.56 -8.90 16.39
N PHE A 63 6.14 -7.64 16.24
CA PHE A 63 6.85 -6.45 16.71
C PHE A 63 6.50 -6.07 18.14
N GLY A 64 5.63 -6.83 18.81
CA GLY A 64 5.02 -6.42 20.08
C GLY A 64 3.96 -5.32 19.94
N VAL A 65 3.55 -4.98 18.71
CA VAL A 65 2.57 -3.93 18.44
C VAL A 65 1.15 -4.51 18.48
N ALA A 66 0.26 -3.89 19.26
CA ALA A 66 -1.16 -4.26 19.25
C ALA A 66 -1.86 -3.76 17.99
N LEU A 67 -2.90 -4.45 17.52
CA LEU A 67 -3.65 -4.01 16.34
C LEU A 67 -4.27 -2.61 16.51
N SER A 68 -4.63 -2.23 17.75
CA SER A 68 -5.11 -0.89 18.09
C SER A 68 -4.06 0.21 17.89
N GLN A 69 -2.78 -0.15 17.91
CA GLN A 69 -1.61 0.72 17.71
C GLN A 69 -1.12 0.66 16.26
N ALA A 70 -1.83 -0.07 15.41
CA ALA A 70 -1.51 -0.24 14.02
C ALA A 70 -2.59 0.42 13.17
N GLN A 71 -2.20 1.24 12.21
CA GLN A 71 -3.13 1.90 11.30
C GLN A 71 -2.87 1.52 9.86
N PHE A 72 -3.93 1.55 9.06
CA PHE A 72 -3.89 1.30 7.64
C PHE A 72 -4.18 2.57 6.86
N ILE A 73 -3.38 2.83 5.83
CA ILE A 73 -3.64 3.85 4.83
C ILE A 73 -3.51 3.27 3.43
N GLN A 74 -4.24 3.85 2.49
CA GLN A 74 -4.06 3.53 1.09
C GLN A 74 -2.78 4.15 0.54
N ALA A 75 -2.13 3.48 -0.40
CA ALA A 75 -0.93 3.96 -1.08
C ALA A 75 -1.12 5.36 -1.72
N SER A 76 -2.32 5.65 -2.23
CA SER A 76 -2.67 6.96 -2.80
C SER A 76 -2.67 8.10 -1.77
N ALA A 77 -2.88 7.77 -0.49
CA ALA A 77 -2.96 8.74 0.61
C ALA A 77 -1.61 9.00 1.28
N LEU A 78 -0.58 8.22 0.96
CA LEU A 78 0.76 8.28 1.57
C LEU A 78 1.39 9.67 1.52
N ASP A 79 1.18 10.41 0.43
CA ASP A 79 1.75 11.75 0.24
C ASP A 79 1.20 12.78 1.24
N ASN A 80 -0.04 12.56 1.70
CA ASN A 80 -0.76 13.43 2.64
C ASN A 80 -0.62 12.98 4.09
N VAL A 81 0.19 11.96 4.41
CA VAL A 81 0.30 11.45 5.78
C VAL A 81 1.44 12.14 6.51
N GLU A 82 1.15 12.58 7.73
CA GLU A 82 2.17 12.95 8.70
C GLU A 82 2.31 11.81 9.71
N VAL A 83 3.50 11.22 9.72
CA VAL A 83 3.86 10.13 10.61
C VAL A 83 4.26 10.74 11.94
N ASN A 84 3.63 10.28 13.03
CA ASN A 84 3.93 10.77 14.37
C ASN A 84 5.27 10.25 14.88
N ASP A 85 5.84 10.89 15.91
CA ASP A 85 7.05 10.43 16.57
C ASP A 85 6.92 9.00 17.12
N SER A 86 5.75 8.67 17.68
CA SER A 86 5.44 7.33 18.21
C SER A 86 5.43 6.24 17.13
N THR A 87 5.22 6.59 15.86
CA THR A 87 5.25 5.59 14.78
C THR A 87 6.68 5.19 14.52
N GLU A 88 7.03 3.95 14.85
CA GLU A 88 8.36 3.41 14.65
C GLU A 88 8.48 2.66 13.32
N TRP A 89 7.41 2.00 12.92
CA TRP A 89 7.41 1.08 11.77
C TRP A 89 6.48 1.57 10.67
N ILE A 90 6.97 1.55 9.42
CA ILE A 90 6.17 1.79 8.23
C ILE A 90 6.31 0.58 7.32
N TRP A 91 5.21 -0.11 7.06
CA TRP A 91 5.18 -1.29 6.22
C TRP A 91 4.51 -1.00 4.89
N LEU A 92 5.30 -1.04 3.82
CA LEU A 92 4.89 -0.84 2.45
C LEU A 92 4.64 -2.19 1.77
N THR A 93 3.42 -2.42 1.27
CA THR A 93 3.04 -3.68 0.62
C THR A 93 2.64 -3.44 -0.84
N GLY A 94 3.22 -4.23 -1.76
CA GLY A 94 2.91 -4.13 -3.19
C GLY A 94 3.34 -2.80 -3.84
N MET A 95 4.27 -2.08 -3.22
CA MET A 95 4.75 -0.78 -3.70
C MET A 95 5.99 -0.96 -4.59
N PRO A 96 6.17 -0.13 -5.63
CA PRO A 96 7.39 -0.16 -6.43
C PRO A 96 8.60 0.32 -5.61
N GLU A 97 9.79 -0.17 -5.95
CA GLU A 97 11.06 0.19 -5.29
C GLU A 97 11.25 1.72 -5.20
N ALA A 98 10.93 2.47 -6.25
CA ALA A 98 11.02 3.92 -6.25
C ALA A 98 10.19 4.58 -5.13
N ALA A 99 9.00 4.05 -4.84
CA ALA A 99 8.17 4.55 -3.74
C ALA A 99 8.74 4.14 -2.38
N ILE A 100 9.31 2.93 -2.26
CA ILE A 100 9.98 2.48 -1.03
C ILE A 100 11.16 3.39 -0.70
N GLN A 101 11.97 3.74 -1.69
CA GLN A 101 13.09 4.66 -1.50
C GLN A 101 12.63 6.07 -1.15
N ALA A 102 11.56 6.58 -1.77
CA ALA A 102 10.99 7.88 -1.42
C ALA A 102 10.51 7.93 0.04
N VAL A 103 9.88 6.87 0.55
CA VAL A 103 9.47 6.75 1.95
C VAL A 103 10.67 6.72 2.88
N LYS A 104 11.71 5.94 2.56
CA LYS A 104 12.96 5.90 3.34
C LYS A 104 13.65 7.26 3.41
N GLN A 105 13.62 8.03 2.32
CA GLN A 105 14.16 9.40 2.30
C GLN A 105 13.30 10.39 3.07
N ARG A 106 11.97 10.23 3.03
CA ARG A 106 11.02 11.12 3.73
C ARG A 106 11.03 10.89 5.24
N TRP A 107 11.23 9.65 5.69
CA TRP A 107 11.26 9.27 7.10
C TRP A 107 12.48 8.38 7.42
N PRO A 108 13.70 8.96 7.42
CA PRO A 108 14.93 8.21 7.58
C PRO A 108 15.09 7.57 8.96
N ASP A 109 14.48 8.16 9.99
CA ASP A 109 14.51 7.67 11.38
C ASP A 109 13.53 6.52 11.65
N LYS A 110 12.73 6.13 10.66
CA LYS A 110 11.68 5.11 10.80
C LYS A 110 12.10 3.77 10.19
N LYS A 111 11.63 2.68 10.78
CA LYS A 111 11.90 1.31 10.32
C LYS A 111 10.97 0.98 9.16
N ILE A 112 11.51 0.94 7.94
CA ILE A 112 10.73 0.73 6.72
C ILE A 112 10.79 -0.74 6.30
N LEU A 113 9.63 -1.39 6.28
CA LEU A 113 9.47 -2.75 5.77
C LEU A 113 8.85 -2.71 4.38
N SER A 114 9.29 -3.63 3.53
CA SER A 114 8.77 -3.77 2.17
C SER A 114 8.40 -5.21 1.88
N SER A 115 7.27 -5.44 1.23
CA SER A 115 6.87 -6.79 0.84
C SER A 115 5.93 -6.77 -0.36
N LEU A 116 5.67 -7.94 -0.93
CA LEU A 116 4.58 -8.11 -1.90
C LEU A 116 3.21 -7.76 -1.28
N PRO A 117 2.13 -7.69 -2.09
CA PRO A 117 0.78 -7.56 -1.56
C PRO A 117 0.45 -8.66 -0.55
N LEU A 118 -0.33 -8.35 0.49
CA LEU A 118 -0.64 -9.29 1.59
C LEU A 118 -1.21 -10.62 1.09
N ASN A 119 -2.07 -10.56 0.07
CA ASN A 119 -2.69 -11.75 -0.54
C ASN A 119 -1.67 -12.69 -1.22
N GLN A 120 -0.52 -12.19 -1.66
CA GLN A 120 0.56 -12.99 -2.26
C GLN A 120 1.50 -13.54 -1.20
N ILE A 121 1.67 -12.84 -0.08
CA ILE A 121 2.59 -13.26 0.99
C ILE A 121 1.99 -14.37 1.83
N ASN A 122 0.68 -14.31 2.12
CA ASN A 122 0.09 -15.22 3.08
C ASN A 122 0.29 -16.70 2.70
N ASP A 123 0.25 -17.02 1.41
CA ASP A 123 0.47 -18.38 0.89
C ASP A 123 1.96 -18.69 0.61
N ASN A 124 2.81 -17.65 0.50
CA ASN A 124 4.19 -17.81 0.09
C ASN A 124 5.19 -17.79 1.28
N ASN A 125 5.71 -18.96 1.60
CA ASN A 125 6.70 -19.13 2.68
C ASN A 125 8.01 -18.38 2.45
N ILE A 126 8.44 -18.19 1.19
CA ILE A 126 9.68 -17.46 0.87
C ILE A 126 9.49 -15.98 1.23
N GLU A 127 8.37 -15.39 0.82
CA GLU A 127 8.05 -13.99 1.07
C GLU A 127 7.83 -13.72 2.56
N ARG A 128 7.16 -14.65 3.27
CA ARG A 128 7.04 -14.57 4.72
C ARG A 128 8.41 -14.56 5.39
N ARG A 129 9.32 -15.44 4.96
CA ARG A 129 10.69 -15.49 5.49
C ARG A 129 11.46 -14.22 5.16
N ALA A 130 11.33 -13.68 3.95
CA ALA A 130 11.97 -12.43 3.54
C ALA A 130 11.48 -11.23 4.39
N LEU A 131 10.18 -11.16 4.67
CA LEU A 131 9.61 -10.19 5.60
C LEU A 131 10.24 -10.36 6.98
N TRP A 132 10.26 -11.57 7.54
CA TRP A 132 10.89 -11.84 8.83
C TRP A 132 12.38 -11.49 8.89
N GLN A 133 13.13 -11.68 7.81
CA GLN A 133 14.53 -11.26 7.73
C GLN A 133 14.67 -9.73 7.78
N GLN A 134 13.78 -8.99 7.12
CA GLN A 134 13.75 -7.53 7.23
C GLN A 134 13.48 -7.10 8.67
N ILE A 135 12.47 -7.70 9.32
CA ILE A 135 12.14 -7.39 10.73
C ILE A 135 13.35 -7.57 11.64
N LYS A 136 14.02 -8.73 11.54
CA LYS A 136 15.22 -9.04 12.32
C LYS A 136 16.42 -8.14 12.05
N SER A 137 16.46 -7.49 10.88
CA SER A 137 17.57 -6.59 10.55
C SER A 137 17.49 -5.26 11.32
N TYR A 138 16.34 -4.98 11.95
CA TYR A 138 16.09 -3.80 12.76
C TYR A 138 15.97 -4.09 14.27
N GLU A 139 16.15 -5.35 14.67
CA GLU A 139 16.37 -5.78 16.06
C GLU A 139 17.87 -5.75 16.38
#